data_AF-A0A7J4FKJ6-F1
#
_entry.id   AF-A0A7J4FKJ6-F1
#
_cell.length_a   1.000
_cell.length_b   1.000
_cell.length_c   1.000
_cell.angle_alpha   90.00
_cell.angle_beta   90.00
_cell.angle_gamma   90.00
#
_symmetry.space_group_name_H-M   'P 1'
#
loop_
_entity.id
_entity.type
_entity.pdbx_description
1 polymer ?
#
loop_
_entity_poly.entity_id
_entity_poly.type
_entity_poly.pdbx_seq_one_letter_code
_entity_poly.pdbx_strand_id
1 'polypeptide(L)' 'MQTNENYLHIQQLIEKELNFPSPPAIAVQILNAVQKDDAALSELGEIIATDPALTAKMLKVANSGIFTCKYHGLYGA' A
#
# COMPACT_ATOMS: atom_id res chain seq x y z
N MET A 1 25.73 1.77 30.32
CA MET A 1 24.68 1.14 31.15
C MET A 1 23.29 1.11 30.47
N GLN A 2 22.99 1.96 29.46
CA GLN A 2 21.66 2.00 28.81
C GLN A 2 21.32 0.84 27.85
N THR A 3 22.31 0.11 27.34
CA THR A 3 22.11 -0.90 26.30
C THR A 3 21.41 -2.18 26.78
N ASN A 4 21.60 -2.57 28.05
CA ASN A 4 20.99 -3.76 28.62
C ASN A 4 19.48 -3.58 28.85
N GLU A 5 19.05 -2.39 29.28
CA GLU A 5 17.65 -2.06 29.47
C GLU A 5 16.87 -2.10 28.15
N ASN A 6 17.45 -1.55 27.07
CA ASN A 6 16.83 -1.58 25.75
C ASN A 6 16.72 -3.02 25.21
N TYR A 7 17.75 -3.84 25.42
CA TYR A 7 17.75 -5.24 25.00
C TYR A 7 16.64 -6.03 25.72
N LEU A 8 16.53 -5.87 27.04
CA LEU A 8 15.52 -6.54 27.85
C LEU A 8 14.10 -6.11 27.46
N HIS A 9 13.91 -4.82 27.17
CA HIS A 9 12.63 -4.27 26.72
C HIS A 9 12.20 -4.81 25.34
N ILE A 10 13.14 -4.92 24.39
CA ILE A 10 12.86 -5.50 23.07
C ILE A 10 12.51 -6.99 23.20
N GLN A 11 13.24 -7.74 24.04
CA GLN A 11 12.92 -9.16 24.30
C GLN A 11 11.51 -9.31 24.89
N GLN A 12 11.13 -8.48 25.87
CA GLN A 12 9.78 -8.48 26.44
C GLN A 12 8.68 -8.15 25.41
N LEU A 13 8.96 -7.24 24.48
CA LEU A 13 8.03 -6.92 23.39
C LEU A 13 7.87 -8.10 22.43
N ILE A 14 8.94 -8.84 22.13
CA ILE A 14 8.91 -10.02 21.25
C ILE A 14 8.28 -11.24 21.95
N GLU A 15 8.50 -11.42 23.25
CA GLU A 15 7.93 -12.50 24.07
C GLU A 15 6.44 -12.33 24.33
N LYS A 16 5.96 -11.09 24.42
CA LYS A 16 4.53 -10.82 24.27
C LYS A 16 4.16 -11.33 22.89
N GLU A 17 3.15 -12.18 22.77
CA GLU A 17 2.52 -12.51 21.47
C GLU A 17 2.00 -11.21 20.85
N LEU A 18 2.90 -10.44 20.23
CA LEU A 18 2.57 -9.43 19.27
C LEU A 18 2.04 -10.24 18.11
N ASN A 19 0.73 -10.40 18.09
CA ASN A 19 0.03 -10.99 16.97
C ASN A 19 0.18 -10.02 15.80
N PHE A 20 1.36 -10.06 15.15
CA PHE A 20 1.63 -9.30 13.95
C PHE A 20 0.72 -9.92 12.89
N PRO A 21 -0.35 -9.23 12.47
CA PRO A 21 -1.14 -9.73 11.37
C PRO A 21 -0.17 -9.84 10.20
N SER A 22 -0.01 -11.05 9.67
CA SER A 22 0.75 -11.21 8.44
C SER A 22 0.08 -10.34 7.39
N PRO A 23 0.82 -9.47 6.68
CA PRO A 23 0.22 -8.63 5.67
C PRO A 23 -0.46 -9.55 4.63
N PRO A 24 -1.65 -9.16 4.12
CA PRO A 24 -2.33 -9.94 3.11
C PRO A 24 -1.39 -10.21 1.92
N ALA A 25 -1.42 -11.42 1.35
CA ALA A 25 -0.51 -11.79 0.27
C ALA A 25 -0.54 -10.82 -0.92
N ILE A 26 -1.70 -10.22 -1.20
CA ILE A 26 -1.87 -9.20 -2.25
C ILE A 26 -1.10 -7.90 -1.94
N ALA A 27 -0.99 -7.50 -0.67
CA ALA A 27 -0.23 -6.31 -0.28
C ALA A 27 1.28 -6.50 -0.54
N VAL A 28 1.80 -7.70 -0.26
CA VAL A 28 3.20 -8.04 -0.56
C VAL A 28 3.46 -8.04 -2.07
N GLN A 29 2.53 -8.56 -2.87
CA GLN A 29 2.65 -8.55 -4.33
C GLN A 29 2.68 -7.13 -4.90
N ILE A 30 1.80 -6.25 -4.42
CA ILE A 30 1.77 -4.83 -4.80
C ILE A 30 3.10 -4.15 -4.43
N LEU A 31 3.59 -4.35 -3.20
CA LEU A 31 4.87 -3.81 -2.73
C LEU A 31 6.05 -4.25 -3.60
N ASN A 32 6.08 -5.53 -3.98
CA ASN A 32 7.13 -6.06 -4.83
C ASN A 32 7.06 -5.52 -6.25
N ALA A 33 5.85 -5.32 -6.79
CA ALA A 33 5.66 -4.72 -8.10
C ALA A 33 6.09 -3.24 -8.11
N VAL A 34 5.67 -2.44 -7.13
CA VAL A 34 6.02 -1.00 -7.06
C VAL A 34 7.52 -0.76 -6.85
N GLN A 35 8.24 -1.69 -6.23
CA GLN A 35 9.69 -1.57 -6.02
C GLN A 35 10.54 -1.79 -7.29
N LYS A 36 9.95 -2.27 -8.38
CA LYS A 36 10.67 -2.42 -9.65
C LYS A 36 10.65 -1.08 -10.40
N ASP A 37 11.83 -0.58 -10.78
CA ASP A 37 11.96 0.70 -11.52
C ASP A 37 11.19 0.71 -12.85
N ASP A 38 11.03 -0.47 -13.48
CA ASP A 38 10.34 -0.67 -14.76
C ASP A 38 8.97 -1.34 -14.63
N ALA A 39 8.35 -1.35 -13.44
CA ALA A 39 7.04 -1.97 -13.29
C ALA A 39 5.99 -1.29 -14.18
N ALA A 40 5.41 -2.07 -15.08
CA ALA A 40 4.31 -1.61 -15.90
C ALA A 40 3.06 -1.42 -15.02
N LEU A 41 2.36 -0.31 -15.20
CA LEU A 41 1.08 -0.06 -14.52
C LEU A 41 0.04 -1.16 -14.80
N SER A 42 0.16 -1.84 -15.94
CA SER A 42 -0.67 -3.01 -16.28
C SER A 42 -0.44 -4.20 -15.34
N GLU A 43 0.80 -4.47 -14.91
CA GLU A 43 1.13 -5.54 -13.95
C GLU A 43 0.45 -5.27 -12.61
N LEU A 44 0.49 -4.02 -12.13
CA LEU A 44 -0.23 -3.60 -10.92
C LEU A 44 -1.75 -3.74 -11.09
N GLY A 45 -2.28 -3.38 -12.26
CA GLY A 45 -3.68 -3.56 -12.59
C GLY A 45 -4.13 -5.03 -12.53
N GLU A 46 -3.32 -5.94 -13.07
CA GLU A 46 -3.56 -7.39 -13.02
C GLU A 46 -3.55 -7.92 -11.58
N ILE A 47 -2.58 -7.52 -10.77
CA ILE A 47 -2.51 -7.90 -9.34
C ILE A 47 -3.76 -7.43 -8.60
N ILE A 48 -4.16 -6.16 -8.78
CA ILE A 48 -5.34 -5.60 -8.11
C ILE A 48 -6.63 -6.31 -8.55
N ALA A 49 -6.73 -6.66 -9.84
CA ALA A 49 -7.90 -7.33 -10.43
C ALA A 49 -8.17 -8.73 -9.84
N THR A 50 -7.17 -9.37 -9.20
CA THR A 50 -7.36 -10.66 -8.52
C THR A 50 -8.27 -10.57 -7.28
N ASP A 51 -8.41 -9.38 -6.68
CA ASP A 51 -9.31 -9.12 -5.55
C ASP A 51 -10.43 -8.15 -5.99
N PRO A 52 -11.68 -8.64 -6.17
CA PRO A 52 -12.82 -7.81 -6.56
C PRO A 52 -13.14 -6.69 -5.57
N ALA A 53 -12.95 -6.91 -4.27
CA ALA A 53 -13.24 -5.90 -3.24
C ALA A 53 -12.20 -4.77 -3.28
N LEU A 54 -10.92 -5.12 -3.45
CA LEU A 54 -9.85 -4.15 -3.64
C LEU A 54 -10.04 -3.36 -4.94
N THR A 55 -10.37 -4.04 -6.03
CA THR A 55 -10.65 -3.43 -7.33
C THR A 55 -11.77 -2.38 -7.23
N ALA A 56 -12.89 -2.72 -6.60
CA ALA A 56 -14.00 -1.79 -6.41
C ALA A 56 -13.60 -0.55 -5.57
N LYS A 57 -12.80 -0.75 -4.51
CA LYS A 57 -12.27 0.36 -3.69
C LYS A 57 -11.33 1.24 -4.51
N MET A 58 -10.45 0.66 -5.31
CA MET A 58 -9.52 1.40 -6.15
C MET A 58 -10.25 2.25 -7.20
N LEU A 59 -11.25 1.69 -7.88
CA LEU A 59 -12.10 2.43 -8.82
C LEU A 59 -12.85 3.58 -8.15
N LYS A 60 -13.38 3.37 -6.94
CA LYS A 60 -14.03 4.44 -6.17
C LYS A 60 -13.06 5.60 -5.86
N VAL A 61 -11.81 5.28 -5.52
CA VAL A 61 -10.77 6.28 -5.24
C VAL A 61 -10.34 7.00 -6.51
N ALA A 62 -10.09 6.27 -7.61
CA ALA A 62 -9.70 6.83 -8.90
C ALA A 62 -10.76 7.80 -9.45
N ASN A 63 -12.04 7.49 -9.28
CA ASN A 63 -13.17 8.34 -9.67
C ASN A 63 -13.52 9.42 -8.63
N SER A 64 -12.74 9.55 -7.55
CA SER A 64 -12.99 10.58 -6.54
C SER A 64 -12.40 11.93 -6.96
N GLY A 65 -12.94 13.01 -6.38
CA GLY A 65 -12.47 14.38 -6.57
C GLY A 65 -10.99 14.64 -6.23
N ILE A 66 -10.35 13.71 -5.51
CA ILE A 66 -8.92 13.77 -5.18
C ILE A 66 -8.05 13.59 -6.43
N PHE A 67 -8.45 12.69 -7.33
CA PHE A 67 -7.71 12.34 -8.54
C PHE A 67 -8.27 12.98 -9.80
N THR A 68 -9.40 13.68 -9.71
CA THR A 68 -9.98 14.41 -10.86
C THR A 68 -9.30 15.77 -11.03
N CYS A 69 -8.33 15.87 -11.94
CA CYS A 69 -7.85 17.16 -12.41
C CYS A 69 -8.89 17.78 -13.34
N LYS A 70 -9.55 18.86 -12.92
CA LYS A 70 -10.36 19.67 -13.84
C LYS A 70 -9.42 20.59 -14.60
N TYR A 71 -9.21 20.32 -15.89
CA TYR A 71 -8.64 21.29 -16.83
C TYR A 71 -9.60 22.48 -16.90
N HIS A 72 -9.33 23.53 -16.11
CA HIS A 72 -10.03 24.79 -16.21
C HIS A 72 -9.09 25.85 -16.78
N GLY A 73 -9.33 26.22 -18.04
CA GLY A 73 -8.91 27.50 -18.61
C GLY A 73 -7.65 27.47 -19.46
N LEU A 74 -7.74 26.96 -20.70
CA LEU A 74 -7.11 27.58 -21.87
C LEU A 74 -7.99 27.25 -23.11
N TYR A 75 -8.43 28.31 -23.81
CA TYR A 75 -9.36 28.37 -24.94
C TYR A 75 -10.87 28.41 -24.63
N GLY A 76 -11.44 29.62 -24.66
CA GLY A 76 -12.87 29.80 -24.96
C GLY A 76 -13.61 30.89 -24.19
N ALA A 77 -13.19 32.16 -24.32
CA ALA A 77 -14.07 33.34 -24.44
C ALA A 77 -13.22 34.54 -24.86
#